data_AF-A0A9E6Y0V3-F1
#
_entry.id   AF-A0A9E6Y0V3-F1
#
_cell.length_a   1.000
_cell.length_b   1.000
_cell.length_c   1.000
_cell.angle_alpha   90.00
_cell.angle_beta   90.00
_cell.angle_gamma   90.00
#
_symmetry.space_group_name_H-M   'P 1'
#
loop_
_entity.id
_entity.type
_entity.pdbx_description
1 polymer ?
#
loop_
_entity_poly.entity_id
_entity_poly.type
_entity_poly.pdbx_seq_one_letter_code
_entity_poly.pdbx_strand_id
1 'polypeptide(L)'
;MRPDVALISPYPRPGIRHGGSSGVASYTANLAEALTGAGAGVTVVAPVEPGLPAEHRDGRVRVLRRFEAGPPWLVRAARAACATGAPTVHLQHETFLYGGPAAVPALVAALRRLRRGRPSSVVTMHHVVAAGAVDAQFTRLHRVRVPAAVARAGLAVVRESVRRHADAVVVHEPAFAEAVPGATVVPHGIESAAAAERAAARSRLGVRDDRLTVLCFGFVAPYKGLEPALEAGRLAGSGVEVVVAGGTHPRVGDAYAEVLRGAHGDHARFTGHVPDGDVAAWFAAADVALFAYPRPVSSSGALALALAHGTPVLMSPELATCAGAPAPLVAPREAPALAAVLRGLAADRSRLGALGAAAAAMAGDRGWPAVARRHLEVYAAAGTTRADARDVPGAAGTTLADAPGRRDVPGVVE
;
A
#
# COMPACT_ATOMS: atom_id res chain seq x y z
N MET A 1 22.51 -1.12 -19.45
CA MET A 1 22.57 0.23 -18.87
C MET A 1 22.31 0.13 -17.37
N ARG A 2 23.09 0.83 -16.55
CA ARG A 2 22.91 0.89 -15.10
C ARG A 2 21.62 1.69 -14.80
N PRO A 3 20.70 1.20 -13.95
CA PRO A 3 19.51 1.96 -13.57
C PRO A 3 19.85 3.07 -12.55
N ASP A 4 19.01 4.09 -12.49
CA ASP A 4 19.06 5.13 -11.45
C ASP A 4 18.47 4.64 -10.13
N VAL A 5 17.48 3.75 -10.20
CA VAL A 5 16.84 3.16 -9.01
C VAL A 5 16.55 1.67 -9.19
N ALA A 6 16.84 0.91 -8.12
CA ALA A 6 16.42 -0.48 -7.98
C ALA A 6 15.28 -0.59 -6.95
N LEU A 7 14.06 -0.90 -7.41
CA LEU A 7 12.91 -1.14 -6.53
C LEU A 7 12.94 -2.59 -6.00
N ILE A 8 12.73 -2.80 -4.71
CA ILE A 8 12.49 -4.14 -4.14
C ILE A 8 11.00 -4.24 -3.81
N SER A 9 10.27 -5.08 -4.55
CA SER A 9 8.82 -5.24 -4.40
C SER A 9 8.31 -6.45 -5.17
N PRO A 10 7.16 -7.04 -4.79
CA PRO A 10 6.32 -7.78 -5.72
C PRO A 10 5.98 -6.94 -6.96
N TYR A 11 5.80 -7.61 -8.08
CA TYR A 11 5.50 -6.98 -9.37
C TYR A 11 4.45 -7.84 -10.09
N PRO A 12 3.47 -7.24 -10.77
CA PRO A 12 2.42 -8.01 -11.42
C PRO A 12 2.96 -8.93 -12.52
N ARG A 13 2.11 -9.87 -12.94
CA ARG A 13 2.40 -10.71 -14.11
C ARG A 13 2.28 -9.88 -15.39
N PRO A 14 3.02 -10.22 -16.46
CA PRO A 14 2.88 -9.53 -17.73
C PRO A 14 1.42 -9.47 -18.19
N GLY A 15 0.97 -8.29 -18.64
CA GLY A 15 -0.40 -8.06 -19.10
C GLY A 15 -1.44 -7.84 -17.98
N ILE A 16 -1.02 -7.82 -16.71
CA ILE A 16 -1.90 -7.55 -15.56
C ILE A 16 -1.36 -6.32 -14.81
N ARG A 17 -2.26 -5.46 -14.32
CA ARG A 17 -1.94 -4.23 -13.58
C ARG A 17 -2.56 -4.19 -12.19
N HIS A 18 -3.84 -4.53 -12.05
CA HIS A 18 -4.56 -4.48 -10.76
C HIS A 18 -4.90 -5.88 -10.23
N GLY A 19 -4.89 -6.89 -11.10
CA GLY A 19 -4.97 -8.30 -10.70
C GLY A 19 -3.72 -8.80 -9.98
N GLY A 20 -3.87 -9.89 -9.23
CA GLY A 20 -2.76 -10.56 -8.55
C GLY A 20 -2.93 -10.64 -7.03
N SER A 21 -1.81 -10.72 -6.30
CA SER A 21 -1.79 -11.07 -4.87
C SER A 21 -1.67 -9.89 -3.90
N SER A 22 -1.38 -8.66 -4.39
CA SER A 22 -1.18 -7.49 -3.53
C SER A 22 -1.34 -6.16 -4.28
N GLY A 23 -1.98 -5.17 -3.64
CA GLY A 23 -2.04 -3.80 -4.14
C GLY A 23 -0.67 -3.11 -4.25
N VAL A 24 0.32 -3.58 -3.47
CA VAL A 24 1.71 -3.07 -3.56
C VAL A 24 2.33 -3.41 -4.91
N ALA A 25 1.97 -4.54 -5.53
CA ALA A 25 2.48 -4.89 -6.86
C ALA A 25 1.99 -3.87 -7.91
N SER A 26 0.70 -3.52 -7.86
CA SER A 26 0.09 -2.50 -8.73
C SER A 26 0.72 -1.12 -8.50
N TYR A 27 0.86 -0.70 -7.24
CA TYR A 27 1.56 0.53 -6.87
C TYR A 27 2.97 0.59 -7.45
N THR A 28 3.74 -0.49 -7.32
CA THR A 28 5.13 -0.55 -7.83
C THR A 28 5.18 -0.45 -9.35
N ALA A 29 4.29 -1.12 -10.08
CA ALA A 29 4.22 -1.01 -11.52
C ALA A 29 3.94 0.44 -11.95
N ASN A 30 2.97 1.09 -11.32
CA ASN A 30 2.64 2.49 -11.59
C ASN A 30 3.77 3.46 -11.23
N LEU A 31 4.41 3.29 -10.07
CA LEU A 31 5.54 4.11 -9.67
C LEU A 31 6.72 3.91 -10.64
N ALA A 32 7.04 2.67 -11.00
CA ALA A 32 8.14 2.35 -11.90
C ALA A 32 7.91 2.98 -13.29
N GLU A 33 6.69 2.84 -13.84
CA GLU A 33 6.34 3.46 -15.10
C GLU A 33 6.45 4.99 -15.03
N ALA A 34 5.89 5.61 -13.98
CA ALA A 34 5.93 7.06 -13.81
C ALA A 34 7.36 7.61 -13.64
N LEU A 35 8.22 6.89 -12.92
CA LEU A 35 9.65 7.21 -12.79
C LEU A 35 10.36 7.12 -14.14
N THR A 36 10.08 6.09 -14.94
CA THR A 36 10.61 6.04 -16.32
C THR A 36 10.03 7.17 -17.17
N GLY A 37 8.75 7.52 -16.98
CA GLY A 37 8.08 8.71 -17.56
C GLY A 37 8.87 9.99 -17.33
N ALA A 38 9.39 10.15 -16.12
CA ALA A 38 10.24 11.28 -15.72
C ALA A 38 11.72 11.14 -16.12
N GLY A 39 12.09 10.12 -16.90
CA GLY A 39 13.44 9.93 -17.46
C GLY A 39 14.36 9.02 -16.66
N ALA A 40 13.92 8.46 -15.53
CA ALA A 40 14.76 7.58 -14.71
C ALA A 40 14.86 6.15 -15.29
N GLY A 41 16.05 5.56 -15.26
CA GLY A 41 16.25 4.14 -15.48
C GLY A 41 15.80 3.33 -14.27
N VAL A 42 14.76 2.51 -14.42
CA VAL A 42 14.19 1.72 -13.32
C VAL A 42 14.44 0.23 -13.52
N THR A 43 14.94 -0.43 -12.47
CA THR A 43 14.92 -1.90 -12.36
C THR A 43 14.10 -2.32 -11.16
N VAL A 44 13.17 -3.26 -11.32
CA VAL A 44 12.44 -3.87 -10.22
C VAL A 44 13.05 -5.23 -9.92
N VAL A 45 13.43 -5.46 -8.68
CA VAL A 45 13.79 -6.77 -8.13
C VAL A 45 12.55 -7.34 -7.47
N ALA A 46 12.02 -8.41 -8.07
CA ALA A 46 10.76 -9.06 -7.72
C ALA A 46 10.98 -10.53 -7.28
N PRO A 47 9.99 -11.14 -6.61
CA PRO A 47 10.06 -12.54 -6.26
C PRO A 47 10.04 -13.45 -7.50
N VAL A 48 10.72 -14.58 -7.38
CA VAL A 48 10.61 -15.72 -8.31
C VAL A 48 9.18 -16.24 -8.25
N GLU A 49 8.56 -16.39 -9.41
CA GLU A 49 7.24 -16.97 -9.56
C GLU A 49 7.30 -18.10 -10.60
N PRO A 50 6.76 -19.29 -10.30
CA PRO A 50 6.71 -20.39 -11.25
C PRO A 50 6.04 -19.97 -12.57
N GLY A 51 6.65 -20.34 -13.69
CA GLY A 51 6.15 -20.05 -15.03
C GLY A 51 6.45 -18.64 -15.55
N LEU A 52 7.12 -17.78 -14.78
CA LEU A 52 7.57 -16.46 -15.25
C LEU A 52 9.08 -16.46 -15.52
N PRO A 53 9.53 -15.69 -16.53
CA PRO A 53 10.96 -15.57 -16.82
C PRO A 53 11.69 -14.86 -15.67
N ALA A 54 12.95 -15.24 -15.43
CA ALA A 54 13.82 -14.63 -14.43
C ALA A 54 14.09 -13.14 -14.72
N GLU A 55 13.96 -12.72 -15.97
CA GLU A 55 14.08 -11.34 -16.42
C GLU A 55 13.09 -11.07 -17.55
N HIS A 56 12.40 -9.94 -17.49
CA HIS A 56 11.60 -9.42 -18.60
C HIS A 56 11.54 -7.90 -18.56
N ARG A 57 10.93 -7.31 -19.60
CA ARG A 57 10.63 -5.88 -19.66
C ARG A 57 9.13 -5.66 -19.62
N ASP A 58 8.72 -4.63 -18.91
CA ASP A 58 7.38 -4.08 -18.92
C ASP A 58 7.49 -2.62 -19.37
N GLY A 59 7.24 -2.39 -20.67
CA GLY A 59 7.65 -1.16 -21.34
C GLY A 59 9.14 -0.84 -21.14
N ARG A 60 9.44 0.29 -20.51
CA ARG A 60 10.81 0.73 -20.20
C ARG A 60 11.36 0.17 -18.88
N VAL A 61 10.51 -0.43 -18.05
CA VAL A 61 10.89 -1.00 -16.76
C VAL A 61 11.55 -2.36 -16.97
N ARG A 62 12.71 -2.58 -16.36
CA ARG A 62 13.38 -3.89 -16.32
C ARG A 62 12.95 -4.63 -15.06
N VAL A 63 12.44 -5.85 -15.19
CA VAL A 63 11.97 -6.65 -14.04
C VAL A 63 12.85 -7.89 -13.88
N LEU A 64 13.41 -8.06 -12.68
CA LEU A 64 14.32 -9.14 -12.28
C LEU A 64 13.69 -9.98 -11.19
N ARG A 65 13.23 -11.19 -11.53
CA ARG A 65 12.66 -12.15 -10.59
C ARG A 65 13.77 -13.00 -9.98
N ARG A 66 14.35 -12.54 -8.86
CA ARG A 66 15.67 -13.02 -8.36
C ARG A 66 15.70 -13.48 -6.90
N PHE A 67 14.59 -13.43 -6.18
CA PHE A 67 14.53 -13.95 -4.82
C PHE A 67 13.30 -14.82 -4.59
N GLU A 68 13.46 -15.92 -3.87
CA GLU A 68 12.35 -16.79 -3.45
C GLU A 68 11.69 -16.25 -2.18
N ALA A 69 10.40 -16.47 -2.01
CA ALA A 69 9.69 -16.13 -0.78
C ALA A 69 10.16 -17.01 0.40
N GLY A 70 10.41 -16.40 1.57
CA GLY A 70 10.82 -17.11 2.79
C GLY A 70 11.78 -16.30 3.68
N PRO A 71 12.16 -16.76 4.89
CA PRO A 71 12.86 -15.91 5.88
C PRO A 71 14.07 -15.11 5.38
N PRO A 72 15.05 -15.64 4.62
CA PRO A 72 16.22 -14.85 4.18
C PRO A 72 15.95 -13.92 2.98
N TRP A 73 14.72 -13.86 2.47
CA TRP A 73 14.44 -13.26 1.16
C TRP A 73 14.74 -11.77 1.03
N LEU A 74 14.48 -10.96 2.06
CA LEU A 74 14.79 -9.53 2.02
C LEU A 74 16.31 -9.27 1.93
N VAL A 75 17.13 -10.14 2.53
CA VAL A 75 18.58 -10.06 2.40
C VAL A 75 19.02 -10.44 0.97
N ARG A 76 18.41 -11.47 0.38
CA ARG A 76 18.63 -11.86 -1.02
C ARG A 76 18.19 -10.75 -1.98
N ALA A 77 17.03 -10.14 -1.74
CA ALA A 77 16.50 -9.03 -2.50
C ALA A 77 17.42 -7.80 -2.43
N ALA A 78 17.90 -7.44 -1.23
CA ALA A 78 18.87 -6.36 -1.07
C ALA A 78 20.20 -6.64 -1.80
N ARG A 79 20.68 -7.90 -1.80
CA ARG A 79 21.86 -8.30 -2.57
C ARG A 79 21.63 -8.13 -4.07
N ALA A 80 20.51 -8.62 -4.57
CA ALA A 80 20.15 -8.51 -5.99
C ALA A 80 19.97 -7.05 -6.42
N ALA A 81 19.35 -6.21 -5.58
CA ALA A 81 19.21 -4.78 -5.82
C ALA A 81 20.57 -4.08 -5.87
N CYS A 82 21.48 -4.35 -4.93
CA CYS A 82 22.85 -3.82 -4.98
C CYS A 82 23.61 -4.27 -6.24
N ALA A 83 23.41 -5.51 -6.69
CA ALA A 83 24.06 -6.06 -7.88
C ALA A 83 23.63 -5.38 -9.19
N THR A 84 22.51 -4.65 -9.20
CA THR A 84 22.12 -3.82 -10.35
C THR A 84 23.05 -2.61 -10.56
N GLY A 85 23.81 -2.23 -9.53
CA GLY A 85 24.64 -1.03 -9.52
C GLY A 85 23.87 0.26 -9.28
N ALA A 86 22.54 0.25 -9.11
CA ALA A 86 21.75 1.46 -8.89
C ALA A 86 22.33 2.34 -7.76
N PRO A 87 22.40 3.67 -7.92
CA PRO A 87 22.80 4.56 -6.83
C PRO A 87 21.75 4.60 -5.70
N THR A 88 20.49 4.26 -5.98
CA THR A 88 19.41 4.20 -4.99
C THR A 88 18.71 2.85 -5.02
N VAL A 89 18.46 2.29 -3.83
CA VAL A 89 17.62 1.10 -3.62
C VAL A 89 16.38 1.53 -2.86
N HIS A 90 15.21 1.23 -3.40
CA HIS A 90 13.94 1.60 -2.80
C HIS A 90 13.09 0.37 -2.48
N LEU A 91 12.94 0.08 -1.19
CA LEU A 91 12.15 -1.04 -0.68
C LEU A 91 10.69 -0.64 -0.45
N GLN A 92 9.76 -1.35 -1.09
CA GLN A 92 8.32 -1.23 -0.83
C GLN A 92 7.96 -2.16 0.33
N HIS A 93 7.59 -1.63 1.49
CA HIS A 93 7.31 -2.40 2.70
C HIS A 93 5.83 -2.36 3.10
N GLU A 94 5.23 -3.54 3.25
CA GLU A 94 3.96 -3.76 3.96
C GLU A 94 4.16 -4.92 4.94
N THR A 95 3.51 -4.84 6.11
CA THR A 95 3.71 -5.72 7.27
C THR A 95 3.64 -7.22 6.96
N PHE A 96 2.81 -7.63 6.00
CA PHE A 96 2.60 -9.04 5.65
C PHE A 96 3.12 -9.41 4.25
N LEU A 97 3.46 -8.42 3.43
CA LEU A 97 4.06 -8.62 2.11
C LEU A 97 5.26 -9.54 2.15
N TYR A 98 6.09 -9.36 3.19
CA TYR A 98 7.33 -10.09 3.32
C TYR A 98 7.28 -11.32 4.24
N GLY A 99 6.15 -12.02 4.37
CA GLY A 99 6.09 -13.26 5.17
C GLY A 99 5.83 -12.99 6.65
N GLY A 100 5.32 -11.81 6.97
CA GLY A 100 4.83 -11.44 8.30
C GLY A 100 5.93 -11.37 9.35
N PRO A 101 5.61 -11.69 10.63
CA PRO A 101 6.54 -11.53 11.76
C PRO A 101 7.87 -12.27 11.59
N ALA A 102 7.87 -13.40 10.90
CA ALA A 102 9.08 -14.22 10.67
C ALA A 102 10.15 -13.51 9.82
N ALA A 103 9.78 -12.47 9.07
CA ALA A 103 10.71 -11.73 8.23
C ALA A 103 11.29 -10.47 8.88
N VAL A 104 10.86 -10.12 10.09
CA VAL A 104 11.41 -8.96 10.81
C VAL A 104 12.94 -9.05 10.95
N PRO A 105 13.56 -10.17 11.38
CA PRO A 105 15.01 -10.26 11.45
C PRO A 105 15.70 -10.05 10.09
N ALA A 106 15.11 -10.56 9.02
CA ALA A 106 15.65 -10.42 7.67
C ALA A 106 15.49 -9.01 7.11
N LEU A 107 14.41 -8.31 7.46
CA LEU A 107 14.26 -6.88 7.19
C LEU A 107 15.37 -6.08 7.86
N VAL A 108 15.59 -6.29 9.17
CA VAL A 108 16.66 -5.60 9.90
C VAL A 108 18.03 -5.88 9.27
N ALA A 109 18.32 -7.14 8.94
CA ALA A 109 19.57 -7.52 8.29
C ALA A 109 19.74 -6.89 6.89
N ALA A 110 18.67 -6.85 6.09
CA ALA A 110 18.67 -6.23 4.77
C ALA A 110 18.92 -4.72 4.85
N LEU A 111 18.21 -4.02 5.74
CA LEU A 111 18.38 -2.58 5.94
C LEU A 111 19.79 -2.24 6.44
N ARG A 112 20.32 -2.99 7.40
CA ARG A 112 21.71 -2.84 7.88
C ARG A 112 22.73 -3.07 6.77
N ARG A 113 22.47 -4.02 5.86
CA ARG A 113 23.32 -4.24 4.69
C ARG A 113 23.26 -3.04 3.74
N LEU A 114 22.07 -2.56 3.43
CA LEU A 114 21.90 -1.38 2.57
C LEU A 114 22.56 -0.15 3.19
N ARG A 115 22.42 0.08 4.51
CA ARG A 115 23.07 1.19 5.23
C ARG A 115 24.60 1.14 5.17
N ARG A 116 25.20 -0.06 5.12
CA ARG A 116 26.66 -0.22 4.94
C ARG A 116 27.11 -0.23 3.47
N GLY A 117 26.18 -0.37 2.53
CA GLY A 117 26.48 -0.50 1.11
C GLY A 117 26.88 0.83 0.44
N ARG A 118 27.03 0.80 -0.88
CA ARG A 118 27.18 2.03 -1.69
C ARG A 118 25.86 2.78 -1.92
N PRO A 119 24.72 2.14 -2.27
CA PRO A 119 23.52 2.89 -2.63
C PRO A 119 22.85 3.55 -1.43
N SER A 120 22.14 4.66 -1.67
CA SER A 120 21.18 5.19 -0.71
C SER A 120 19.96 4.26 -0.62
N SER A 121 19.39 4.12 0.57
CA SER A 121 18.21 3.30 0.83
C SER A 121 16.99 4.14 1.14
N VAL A 122 15.93 3.93 0.37
CA VAL A 122 14.61 4.51 0.62
C VAL A 122 13.65 3.39 0.97
N VAL A 123 12.75 3.62 1.93
CA VAL A 123 11.71 2.65 2.29
C VAL A 123 10.34 3.32 2.25
N THR A 124 9.43 2.86 1.39
CA THR A 124 8.01 3.24 1.47
C THR A 124 7.29 2.29 2.41
N MET A 125 6.64 2.83 3.44
CA MET A 125 5.81 2.07 4.37
C MET A 125 4.34 2.16 3.96
N HIS A 126 3.87 1.16 3.19
CA HIS A 126 2.49 1.03 2.70
C HIS A 126 1.46 0.81 3.80
N HIS A 127 1.89 0.32 4.96
CA HIS A 127 1.05 0.16 6.13
C HIS A 127 1.86 0.52 7.37
N VAL A 128 1.46 1.62 8.01
CA VAL A 128 2.04 2.06 9.28
C VAL A 128 0.98 1.86 10.35
N VAL A 129 1.26 0.95 11.27
CA VAL A 129 0.38 0.69 12.41
C VAL A 129 1.02 1.34 13.62
N ALA A 130 0.36 2.38 14.17
CA ALA A 130 0.77 2.96 15.44
C ALA A 130 0.68 1.92 16.55
N ALA A 131 1.66 1.87 17.46
CA ALA A 131 1.69 0.88 18.55
C ALA A 131 0.40 0.90 19.38
N GLY A 132 -0.18 2.09 19.61
CA GLY A 132 -1.44 2.25 20.34
C GLY A 132 -2.65 1.59 19.67
N ALA A 133 -2.64 1.43 18.35
CA ALA A 133 -3.73 0.84 17.58
C ALA A 133 -3.72 -0.71 17.55
N VAL A 134 -2.69 -1.35 18.13
CA VAL A 134 -2.51 -2.81 18.14
C VAL A 134 -3.13 -3.41 19.39
N ASP A 135 -4.40 -3.78 19.32
CA ASP A 135 -5.13 -4.49 20.39
C ASP A 135 -5.57 -5.90 19.95
N ALA A 136 -6.32 -6.60 20.80
CA ALA A 136 -6.85 -7.93 20.49
C ALA A 136 -7.85 -7.92 19.31
N GLN A 137 -8.50 -6.79 19.03
CA GLN A 137 -9.36 -6.65 17.86
C GLN A 137 -8.54 -6.51 16.58
N PHE A 138 -7.44 -5.76 16.62
CA PHE A 138 -6.48 -5.65 15.51
C PHE A 138 -5.89 -7.01 15.14
N THR A 139 -5.42 -7.79 16.12
CA THR A 139 -4.84 -9.11 15.82
C THR A 139 -5.87 -10.06 15.22
N ARG A 140 -7.13 -10.03 15.70
CA ARG A 140 -8.24 -10.80 15.10
C ARG A 140 -8.57 -10.34 13.68
N LEU A 141 -8.73 -9.04 13.47
CA LEU A 141 -9.08 -8.44 12.17
C LEU A 141 -8.05 -8.75 11.08
N HIS A 142 -6.77 -8.71 11.44
CA HIS A 142 -5.67 -9.01 10.53
C HIS A 142 -5.22 -10.48 10.53
N ARG A 143 -5.90 -11.34 11.31
CA ARG A 143 -5.59 -12.77 11.51
C ARG A 143 -4.15 -13.04 11.95
N VAL A 144 -3.63 -12.17 12.82
CA VAL A 144 -2.32 -12.30 13.45
C VAL A 144 -2.41 -13.31 14.59
N ARG A 145 -1.69 -14.43 14.48
CA ARG A 145 -1.72 -15.55 15.44
C ARG A 145 -0.88 -15.35 16.71
N VAL A 146 -0.50 -14.11 17.02
CA VAL A 146 0.31 -13.78 18.22
C VAL A 146 -0.44 -12.78 19.11
N PRO A 147 -0.17 -12.77 20.44
CA PRO A 147 -0.77 -11.80 21.35
C PRO A 147 -0.52 -10.35 20.92
N ALA A 148 -1.46 -9.45 21.24
CA ALA A 148 -1.38 -8.05 20.83
C ALA A 148 -0.10 -7.34 21.32
N ALA A 149 0.37 -7.66 22.53
CA ALA A 149 1.64 -7.13 23.06
C ALA A 149 2.84 -7.54 22.20
N VAL A 150 2.89 -8.80 21.74
CA VAL A 150 3.96 -9.31 20.88
C VAL A 150 3.88 -8.67 19.49
N ALA A 151 2.68 -8.57 18.91
CA ALA A 151 2.48 -7.88 17.64
C ALA A 151 2.91 -6.40 17.73
N ARG A 152 2.57 -5.73 18.84
CA ARG A 152 2.95 -4.33 19.11
C ARG A 152 4.46 -4.15 19.20
N ALA A 153 5.14 -5.01 19.95
CA ALA A 153 6.59 -5.00 20.05
C ALA A 153 7.26 -5.26 18.69
N GLY A 154 6.80 -6.26 17.94
CA GLY A 154 7.32 -6.57 16.61
C GLY A 154 7.15 -5.39 15.62
N LEU A 155 5.97 -4.76 15.59
CA LEU A 155 5.72 -3.57 14.78
C LEU A 155 6.58 -2.38 15.21
N ALA A 156 6.84 -2.21 16.51
CA ALA A 156 7.77 -1.20 17.00
C ALA A 156 9.21 -1.44 16.53
N VAL A 157 9.68 -2.69 16.59
CA VAL A 157 11.00 -3.08 16.05
C VAL A 157 11.08 -2.79 14.55
N VAL A 158 10.03 -3.08 13.78
CA VAL A 158 9.99 -2.76 12.34
C VAL A 158 10.10 -1.25 12.11
N ARG A 159 9.26 -0.45 12.76
CA ARG A 159 9.27 1.02 12.59
C ARG A 159 10.62 1.61 12.97
N GLU A 160 11.15 1.25 14.13
CA GLU A 160 12.43 1.78 14.62
C GLU A 160 13.60 1.31 13.77
N SER A 161 13.60 0.07 13.29
CA SER A 161 14.66 -0.41 12.41
C SER A 161 14.62 0.26 11.04
N VAL A 162 13.44 0.50 10.47
CA VAL A 162 13.30 1.25 9.21
C VAL A 162 13.83 2.67 9.41
N ARG A 163 13.35 3.37 10.44
CA ARG A 163 13.77 4.73 10.77
C ARG A 163 15.29 4.86 10.99
N ARG A 164 15.90 3.88 11.67
CA ARG A 164 17.33 3.93 12.03
C ARG A 164 18.27 3.53 10.89
N HIS A 165 17.80 2.74 9.91
CA HIS A 165 18.68 2.11 8.93
C HIS A 165 18.36 2.47 7.47
N ALA A 166 17.19 3.04 7.17
CA ALA A 166 16.94 3.69 5.88
C ALA A 166 17.58 5.08 5.86
N ASP A 167 18.03 5.54 4.69
CA ASP A 167 18.47 6.93 4.51
C ASP A 167 17.28 7.89 4.34
N ALA A 168 16.17 7.39 3.79
CA ALA A 168 14.89 8.09 3.78
C ALA A 168 13.72 7.12 3.95
N VAL A 169 12.64 7.61 4.55
CA VAL A 169 11.39 6.86 4.73
C VAL A 169 10.26 7.65 4.10
N VAL A 170 9.42 6.95 3.33
CA VAL A 170 8.22 7.51 2.71
C VAL A 170 6.98 6.90 3.37
N VAL A 171 6.01 7.75 3.67
CA VAL A 171 4.66 7.37 4.09
C VAL A 171 3.65 8.10 3.20
N HIS A 172 2.42 7.60 3.15
CA HIS A 172 1.44 8.12 2.19
C HIS A 172 0.51 9.19 2.74
N GLU A 173 0.31 9.22 4.06
CA GLU A 173 -0.60 10.17 4.70
C GLU A 173 0.10 10.83 5.90
N PRO A 174 -0.19 12.12 6.19
CA PRO A 174 0.42 12.85 7.31
C PRO A 174 0.28 12.15 8.66
N ALA A 175 -0.86 11.51 8.93
CA ALA A 175 -1.11 10.76 10.16
C ALA A 175 -0.08 9.66 10.42
N PHE A 176 0.57 9.12 9.37
CA PHE A 176 1.61 8.10 9.52
C PHE A 176 3.01 8.69 9.71
N ALA A 177 3.23 9.95 9.33
CA ALA A 177 4.47 10.65 9.61
C ALA A 177 4.64 10.92 11.11
N GLU A 178 3.53 11.13 11.84
CA GLU A 178 3.54 11.21 13.31
C GLU A 178 4.03 9.91 13.95
N ALA A 179 3.67 8.76 13.38
CA ALA A 179 4.08 7.44 13.85
C ALA A 179 5.52 7.05 13.43
N VAL A 180 6.10 7.75 12.46
CA VAL A 180 7.47 7.54 11.95
C VAL A 180 8.17 8.90 11.78
N PRO A 181 8.66 9.51 12.88
CA PRO A 181 9.30 10.81 12.84
C PRO A 181 10.45 10.87 11.82
N GLY A 182 10.45 11.92 11.00
CA GLY A 182 11.42 12.12 9.91
C GLY A 182 11.02 11.46 8.58
N ALA A 183 9.87 10.79 8.49
CA ALA A 183 9.35 10.30 7.21
C ALA A 183 8.85 11.46 6.33
N THR A 184 9.08 11.35 5.02
CA THR A 184 8.53 12.26 4.01
C THR A 184 7.16 11.75 3.57
N VAL A 185 6.16 12.64 3.50
CA VAL A 185 4.83 12.31 3.01
C VAL A 185 4.81 12.40 1.48
N VAL A 186 4.68 11.26 0.81
CA VAL A 186 4.42 11.20 -0.64
C VAL A 186 3.09 10.47 -0.84
N PRO A 187 2.02 11.16 -1.30
CA PRO A 187 0.69 10.57 -1.38
C PRO A 187 0.69 9.38 -2.33
N HIS A 188 -0.25 8.45 -2.13
CA HIS A 188 -0.50 7.39 -3.11
C HIS A 188 -0.85 8.01 -4.46
N GLY A 189 -0.20 7.50 -5.51
CA GLY A 189 -0.43 7.93 -6.88
C GLY A 189 -1.82 7.56 -7.39
N ILE A 190 -2.41 8.49 -8.15
CA ILE A 190 -3.69 8.33 -8.83
C ILE A 190 -3.41 8.19 -10.33
N GLU A 191 -4.02 7.19 -10.92
CA GLU A 191 -3.89 6.88 -12.34
C GLU A 191 -4.70 7.84 -13.19
N SER A 192 -4.20 8.11 -14.40
CA SER A 192 -5.02 8.74 -15.42
C SER A 192 -5.92 7.67 -16.01
N ALA A 193 -7.18 7.62 -15.57
CA ALA A 193 -8.13 6.68 -16.12
C ALA A 193 -8.80 7.23 -17.38
N ALA A 194 -8.98 6.38 -18.39
CA ALA A 194 -9.89 6.68 -19.47
C ALA A 194 -11.32 6.74 -18.93
N ALA A 195 -12.06 7.78 -19.32
CA ALA A 195 -13.48 7.88 -18.99
C ALA A 195 -14.23 6.74 -19.72
N ALA A 196 -14.86 5.86 -18.95
CA ALA A 196 -15.83 4.92 -19.50
C ALA A 196 -17.21 5.60 -19.51
N GLU A 197 -17.93 5.45 -20.61
CA GLU A 197 -19.28 5.97 -20.72
C GLU A 197 -20.21 5.23 -19.76
N ARG A 198 -20.80 5.96 -18.81
CA ARG A 198 -21.66 5.39 -17.74
C ARG A 198 -22.79 4.52 -18.29
N ALA A 199 -23.52 5.00 -19.30
CA ALA A 199 -24.66 4.28 -19.86
C ALA A 199 -24.24 2.93 -20.47
N ALA A 200 -23.17 2.94 -21.27
CA ALA A 200 -22.60 1.73 -21.85
C ALA A 200 -22.08 0.77 -20.75
N ALA A 201 -21.41 1.29 -19.72
CA ALA A 201 -20.93 0.50 -18.59
C ALA A 201 -22.07 -0.16 -17.81
N ARG A 202 -23.14 0.58 -17.52
CA ARG A 202 -24.33 0.06 -16.82
C ARG A 202 -25.04 -1.02 -17.64
N SER A 203 -25.24 -0.77 -18.93
CA SER A 203 -25.83 -1.76 -19.84
C SER A 203 -25.00 -3.05 -19.89
N ARG A 204 -23.68 -2.93 -20.10
CA ARG A 204 -22.75 -4.06 -20.17
C ARG A 204 -22.73 -4.87 -18.87
N LEU A 205 -22.78 -4.20 -17.72
CA LEU A 205 -22.69 -4.83 -16.41
C LEU A 205 -24.07 -5.24 -15.85
N GLY A 206 -25.18 -4.91 -16.51
CA GLY A 206 -26.53 -5.14 -16.00
C GLY A 206 -26.81 -4.38 -14.70
N VAL A 207 -26.27 -3.16 -14.56
CA VAL A 207 -26.55 -2.26 -13.44
C VAL A 207 -27.82 -1.48 -13.75
N ARG A 208 -28.74 -1.42 -12.79
CA ARG A 208 -30.05 -0.80 -12.99
C ARG A 208 -30.03 0.71 -12.74
N ASP A 209 -30.71 1.47 -13.58
CA ASP A 209 -30.78 2.93 -13.43
C ASP A 209 -31.72 3.42 -12.33
N ASP A 210 -32.71 2.60 -11.94
CA ASP A 210 -33.74 2.92 -10.94
C ASP A 210 -33.25 2.82 -9.49
N ARG A 211 -32.01 2.38 -9.27
CA ARG A 211 -31.40 2.23 -7.94
C ARG A 211 -30.12 3.04 -7.82
N LEU A 212 -29.78 3.40 -6.59
CA LEU A 212 -28.46 3.91 -6.24
C LEU A 212 -27.49 2.73 -6.15
N THR A 213 -26.52 2.66 -7.06
CA THR A 213 -25.49 1.63 -7.07
C THR A 213 -24.31 2.05 -6.20
N VAL A 214 -24.13 1.36 -5.07
CA VAL A 214 -23.05 1.57 -4.10
C VAL A 214 -21.96 0.52 -4.33
N LEU A 215 -20.77 0.94 -4.73
CA LEU A 215 -19.66 0.05 -5.07
C LEU A 215 -18.69 -0.13 -3.90
N CYS A 216 -18.53 -1.37 -3.46
CA CYS A 216 -17.48 -1.81 -2.54
C CYS A 216 -16.40 -2.57 -3.33
N PHE A 217 -15.31 -1.91 -3.72
CA PHE A 217 -14.32 -2.46 -4.65
C PHE A 217 -13.08 -3.11 -3.99
N GLY A 218 -12.54 -4.14 -4.64
CA GLY A 218 -11.30 -4.85 -4.35
C GLY A 218 -11.49 -6.05 -3.40
N PHE A 219 -10.39 -6.66 -2.94
CA PHE A 219 -10.45 -7.90 -2.15
C PHE A 219 -11.48 -7.92 -1.02
N VAL A 220 -12.23 -9.03 -0.91
CA VAL A 220 -13.17 -9.29 0.18
C VAL A 220 -12.38 -9.72 1.42
N ALA A 221 -12.29 -8.82 2.40
CA ALA A 221 -11.48 -9.02 3.60
C ALA A 221 -12.09 -8.31 4.82
N PRO A 222 -11.95 -8.85 6.05
CA PRO A 222 -12.53 -8.28 7.26
C PRO A 222 -12.14 -6.82 7.52
N TYR A 223 -10.90 -6.44 7.20
CA TYR A 223 -10.41 -5.07 7.42
C TYR A 223 -11.10 -4.01 6.56
N LYS A 224 -11.93 -4.40 5.58
CA LYS A 224 -12.70 -3.45 4.76
C LYS A 224 -14.05 -3.06 5.37
N GLY A 225 -14.50 -3.76 6.41
CA GLY A 225 -15.79 -3.50 7.05
C GLY A 225 -16.97 -3.62 6.09
N LEU A 226 -17.09 -4.76 5.40
CA LEU A 226 -18.17 -4.94 4.42
C LEU A 226 -19.52 -5.23 5.08
N GLU A 227 -19.53 -5.78 6.31
CA GLU A 227 -20.74 -6.16 7.04
C GLU A 227 -21.66 -4.95 7.28
N PRO A 228 -21.18 -3.81 7.82
CA PRO A 228 -22.05 -2.65 8.01
C PRO A 228 -22.53 -2.04 6.70
N ALA A 229 -21.74 -2.12 5.62
CA ALA A 229 -22.14 -1.64 4.29
C ALA A 229 -23.26 -2.50 3.68
N LEU A 230 -23.15 -3.83 3.78
CA LEU A 230 -24.15 -4.77 3.31
C LEU A 230 -25.45 -4.64 4.10
N GLU A 231 -25.35 -4.56 5.43
CA GLU A 231 -26.51 -4.36 6.31
C GLU A 231 -27.18 -2.99 6.07
N ALA A 232 -26.39 -1.93 5.82
CA ALA A 232 -26.94 -0.63 5.46
C ALA A 232 -27.71 -0.67 4.13
N GLY A 233 -27.21 -1.41 3.14
CA GLY A 233 -27.91 -1.65 1.88
C GLY A 233 -29.27 -2.31 2.10
N ARG A 234 -29.30 -3.37 2.91
CA ARG A 234 -30.53 -4.07 3.31
C ARG A 234 -31.55 -3.13 3.96
N LEU A 235 -31.10 -2.33 4.93
CA LEU A 235 -31.93 -1.37 5.66
C LEU A 235 -32.37 -0.18 4.80
N ALA A 236 -31.61 0.17 3.76
CA ALA A 236 -31.96 1.26 2.84
C ALA A 236 -33.12 0.89 1.90
N GLY A 237 -33.36 -0.40 1.67
CA GLY A 237 -34.46 -0.89 0.85
C GLY A 237 -34.15 -0.94 -0.65
N SER A 238 -35.17 -1.22 -1.46
CA SER A 238 -35.02 -1.55 -2.89
C SER A 238 -34.48 -0.42 -3.78
N GLY A 239 -34.47 0.82 -3.29
CA GLY A 239 -33.88 1.98 -3.99
C GLY A 239 -32.35 2.00 -3.97
N VAL A 240 -31.70 1.08 -3.25
CA VAL A 240 -30.24 0.97 -3.14
C VAL A 240 -29.80 -0.44 -3.53
N GLU A 241 -28.71 -0.53 -4.29
CA GLU A 241 -28.03 -1.78 -4.60
C GLU A 241 -26.58 -1.67 -4.13
N VAL A 242 -26.17 -2.57 -3.22
CA VAL A 242 -24.76 -2.70 -2.83
C VAL A 242 -24.09 -3.75 -3.70
N VAL A 243 -23.03 -3.36 -4.38
CA VAL A 243 -22.21 -4.22 -5.23
C VAL A 243 -20.85 -4.44 -4.58
N VAL A 244 -20.54 -5.69 -4.22
CA VAL A 244 -19.22 -6.12 -3.78
C VAL A 244 -18.45 -6.61 -5.00
N ALA A 245 -17.58 -5.73 -5.51
CA ALA A 245 -16.80 -5.93 -6.72
C ALA A 245 -15.36 -6.31 -6.38
N GLY A 246 -15.11 -7.61 -6.13
CA GLY A 246 -13.79 -8.06 -5.73
C GLY A 246 -13.69 -9.56 -5.44
N GLY A 247 -12.49 -10.09 -5.65
CA GLY A 247 -12.17 -11.49 -5.37
C GLY A 247 -11.77 -11.72 -3.92
N THR A 248 -11.52 -12.98 -3.59
CA THR A 248 -11.01 -13.39 -2.29
C THR A 248 -9.61 -12.83 -2.02
N HIS A 249 -9.38 -12.37 -0.79
CA HIS A 249 -8.04 -11.96 -0.37
C HIS A 249 -7.15 -13.21 -0.17
N PRO A 250 -5.94 -13.30 -0.78
CA PRO A 250 -5.10 -14.51 -0.71
C PRO A 250 -4.79 -15.02 0.70
N ARG A 251 -4.63 -14.11 1.67
CA ARG A 251 -4.41 -14.44 3.10
C ARG A 251 -5.68 -14.83 3.88
N VAL A 252 -6.85 -14.41 3.42
CA VAL A 252 -8.12 -14.65 4.12
C VAL A 252 -8.75 -15.96 3.62
N GLY A 253 -8.55 -16.31 2.35
CA GLY A 253 -9.21 -17.45 1.73
C GLY A 253 -10.73 -17.23 1.59
N ASP A 254 -11.40 -18.18 0.95
CA ASP A 254 -12.77 -17.97 0.44
C ASP A 254 -13.83 -17.90 1.53
N ALA A 255 -13.59 -18.54 2.69
CA ALA A 255 -14.57 -18.68 3.77
C ALA A 255 -15.23 -17.37 4.19
N TYR A 256 -14.48 -16.26 4.25
CA TYR A 256 -15.08 -14.97 4.62
C TYR A 256 -16.01 -14.43 3.54
N ALA A 257 -15.61 -14.54 2.26
CA ALA A 257 -16.44 -14.11 1.15
C ALA A 257 -17.69 -14.98 1.00
N GLU A 258 -17.57 -16.28 1.26
CA GLU A 258 -18.69 -17.23 1.27
C GLU A 258 -19.69 -16.92 2.37
N VAL A 259 -19.22 -16.62 3.59
CA VAL A 259 -20.09 -16.20 4.70
C VAL A 259 -20.87 -14.93 4.35
N LEU A 260 -20.19 -13.90 3.83
CA LEU A 260 -20.87 -12.66 3.42
C LEU A 260 -21.88 -12.90 2.29
N ARG A 261 -21.52 -13.71 1.29
CA ARG A 261 -22.41 -14.05 0.18
C ARG A 261 -23.62 -14.84 0.66
N GLY A 262 -23.44 -15.78 1.58
CA GLY A 262 -24.55 -16.56 2.16
C GLY A 262 -25.49 -15.70 3.02
N ALA A 263 -24.96 -14.71 3.75
CA ALA A 263 -25.76 -13.84 4.60
C ALA A 263 -26.45 -12.69 3.84
N HIS A 264 -25.85 -12.22 2.74
CA HIS A 264 -26.29 -10.98 2.06
C HIS A 264 -26.61 -11.14 0.56
N GLY A 265 -26.45 -12.33 -0.02
CA GLY A 265 -26.61 -12.56 -1.46
C GLY A 265 -28.00 -12.23 -2.01
N ASP A 266 -29.04 -12.28 -1.17
CA ASP A 266 -30.42 -11.98 -1.58
C ASP A 266 -30.70 -10.48 -1.78
N HIS A 267 -29.82 -9.60 -1.26
CA HIS A 267 -30.01 -8.14 -1.30
C HIS A 267 -28.75 -7.36 -1.69
N ALA A 268 -27.65 -8.04 -2.00
CA ALA A 268 -26.41 -7.44 -2.48
C ALA A 268 -25.82 -8.27 -3.62
N ARG A 269 -25.14 -7.60 -4.55
CA ARG A 269 -24.53 -8.23 -5.72
C ARG A 269 -23.05 -8.52 -5.45
N PHE A 270 -22.65 -9.80 -5.53
CA PHE A 270 -21.25 -10.22 -5.44
C PHE A 270 -20.74 -10.60 -6.83
N THR A 271 -19.76 -9.87 -7.35
CA THR A 271 -19.25 -10.11 -8.71
C THR A 271 -18.15 -11.18 -8.74
N GLY A 272 -17.52 -11.44 -7.60
CA GLY A 272 -16.24 -12.15 -7.57
C GLY A 272 -15.10 -11.27 -8.09
N HIS A 273 -14.00 -11.89 -8.53
CA HIS A 273 -12.86 -11.17 -9.08
C HIS A 273 -13.26 -10.35 -10.32
N VAL A 274 -12.93 -9.06 -10.32
CA VAL A 274 -13.11 -8.17 -11.46
C VAL A 274 -11.83 -8.15 -12.28
N PRO A 275 -11.85 -8.56 -13.56
CA PRO A 275 -10.71 -8.43 -14.45
C PRO A 275 -10.34 -6.97 -14.69
N ASP A 276 -9.06 -6.70 -14.96
CA ASP A 276 -8.55 -5.33 -15.15
C ASP A 276 -9.33 -4.53 -16.22
N GLY A 277 -9.75 -5.19 -17.32
CA GLY A 277 -10.55 -4.56 -18.39
C GLY A 277 -11.98 -4.15 -17.99
N ASP A 278 -12.47 -4.63 -16.84
CA ASP A 278 -13.79 -4.28 -16.30
C ASP A 278 -13.74 -3.26 -15.16
N VAL A 279 -12.55 -2.97 -14.62
CA VAL A 279 -12.39 -2.03 -13.50
C VAL A 279 -13.00 -0.66 -13.82
N ALA A 280 -12.67 -0.11 -14.99
CA ALA A 280 -13.19 1.19 -15.43
C ALA A 280 -14.71 1.21 -15.55
N ALA A 281 -15.32 0.12 -16.05
CA ALA A 281 -16.76 0.03 -16.19
C ALA A 281 -17.46 -0.05 -14.83
N TRP A 282 -16.91 -0.77 -13.85
CA TRP A 282 -17.50 -0.83 -12.51
C TRP A 282 -17.50 0.53 -11.82
N PHE A 283 -16.39 1.28 -11.88
CA PHE A 283 -16.32 2.63 -11.32
C PHE A 283 -17.22 3.62 -12.08
N ALA A 284 -17.32 3.51 -13.40
CA ALA A 284 -18.21 4.34 -14.21
C ALA A 284 -19.69 4.01 -14.03
N ALA A 285 -20.05 2.76 -13.70
CA ALA A 285 -21.44 2.34 -13.49
C ALA A 285 -21.98 2.67 -12.08
N ALA A 286 -21.09 2.76 -11.08
CA ALA A 286 -21.44 3.08 -9.69
C ALA A 286 -21.90 4.53 -9.53
N ASP A 287 -22.92 4.79 -8.70
CA ASP A 287 -23.26 6.16 -8.27
C ASP A 287 -22.29 6.67 -7.21
N VAL A 288 -21.84 5.78 -6.32
CA VAL A 288 -20.89 6.10 -5.24
C VAL A 288 -20.04 4.88 -4.89
N ALA A 289 -18.75 5.09 -4.63
CA ALA A 289 -17.86 4.08 -4.07
C ALA A 289 -17.80 4.23 -2.54
N LEU A 290 -17.98 3.13 -1.81
CA LEU A 290 -18.03 3.10 -0.34
C LEU A 290 -16.81 2.37 0.24
N PHE A 291 -16.11 3.05 1.15
CA PHE A 291 -14.95 2.53 1.88
C PHE A 291 -15.20 2.52 3.38
N ALA A 292 -15.85 1.46 3.89
CA ALA A 292 -16.31 1.33 5.28
C ALA A 292 -15.24 0.77 6.26
N TYR A 293 -13.98 1.17 6.09
CA TYR A 293 -12.86 0.62 6.84
C TYR A 293 -13.00 0.91 8.36
N PRO A 294 -13.01 -0.09 9.25
CA PRO A 294 -13.25 0.11 10.68
C PRO A 294 -12.03 0.66 11.44
N ARG A 295 -10.91 0.88 10.73
CA ARG A 295 -9.63 1.33 11.29
C ARG A 295 -8.93 2.21 10.25
N PRO A 296 -8.03 3.12 10.67
CA PRO A 296 -7.14 3.83 9.76
C PRO A 296 -6.32 2.83 8.93
N VAL A 297 -6.27 3.05 7.62
CA VAL A 297 -5.41 2.29 6.71
C VAL A 297 -4.62 3.26 5.86
N SER A 298 -3.35 2.94 5.64
CA SER A 298 -2.53 3.69 4.69
C SER A 298 -2.84 3.22 3.28
N SER A 299 -3.02 4.17 2.36
CA SER A 299 -3.01 3.93 0.92
C SER A 299 -3.96 2.85 0.42
N SER A 300 -5.24 3.21 0.32
CA SER A 300 -6.22 2.37 -0.35
C SER A 300 -6.10 2.50 -1.87
N GLY A 301 -5.56 1.47 -2.53
CA GLY A 301 -5.55 1.40 -4.00
C GLY A 301 -6.96 1.45 -4.60
N ALA A 302 -7.97 0.90 -3.90
CA ALA A 302 -9.36 0.99 -4.34
C ALA A 302 -9.92 2.43 -4.25
N LEU A 303 -9.50 3.21 -3.24
CA LEU A 303 -9.80 4.65 -3.17
C LEU A 303 -9.11 5.40 -4.30
N ALA A 304 -7.82 5.14 -4.55
CA ALA A 304 -7.10 5.77 -5.65
C ALA A 304 -7.77 5.49 -7.01
N LEU A 305 -8.30 4.28 -7.24
CA LEU A 305 -9.06 3.95 -8.44
C LEU A 305 -10.40 4.71 -8.51
N ALA A 306 -11.15 4.80 -7.42
CA ALA A 306 -12.39 5.60 -7.41
C ALA A 306 -12.13 7.07 -7.77
N LEU A 307 -11.04 7.64 -7.23
CA LEU A 307 -10.61 9.00 -7.55
C LEU A 307 -10.14 9.14 -9.00
N ALA A 308 -9.37 8.16 -9.51
CA ALA A 308 -8.91 8.14 -10.90
C ALA A 308 -10.08 8.16 -11.89
N HIS A 309 -11.15 7.42 -11.60
CA HIS A 309 -12.35 7.32 -12.43
C HIS A 309 -13.40 8.41 -12.14
N GLY A 310 -13.13 9.35 -11.22
CA GLY A 310 -14.06 10.41 -10.86
C GLY A 310 -15.36 9.92 -10.20
N THR A 311 -15.37 8.70 -9.67
CA THR A 311 -16.53 8.14 -8.96
C THR A 311 -16.70 8.88 -7.63
N PRO A 312 -17.90 9.39 -7.29
CA PRO A 312 -18.19 9.95 -5.97
C PRO A 312 -17.81 8.96 -4.86
N VAL A 313 -17.32 9.47 -3.72
CA VAL A 313 -16.80 8.63 -2.63
C VAL A 313 -17.55 8.89 -1.33
N LEU A 314 -17.81 7.80 -0.60
CA LEU A 314 -18.10 7.81 0.83
C LEU A 314 -17.09 6.93 1.56
N MET A 315 -16.65 7.35 2.73
CA MET A 315 -15.70 6.59 3.54
C MET A 315 -15.99 6.72 5.04
N SER A 316 -15.54 5.73 5.81
CA SER A 316 -15.67 5.75 7.26
C SER A 316 -14.89 6.92 7.90
N PRO A 317 -15.27 7.36 9.12
CA PRO A 317 -14.57 8.43 9.82
C PRO A 317 -13.09 8.12 10.06
N GLU A 318 -12.75 6.85 10.31
CA GLU A 318 -11.39 6.39 10.55
C GLU A 318 -10.52 6.55 9.29
N LEU A 319 -11.06 6.21 8.12
CA LEU A 319 -10.36 6.39 6.85
C LEU A 319 -10.30 7.87 6.46
N ALA A 320 -11.39 8.61 6.64
CA ALA A 320 -11.44 10.05 6.35
C ALA A 320 -10.40 10.84 7.13
N THR A 321 -10.31 10.61 8.44
CA THR A 321 -9.32 11.26 9.31
C THR A 321 -7.91 10.95 8.84
N CYS A 322 -7.65 9.68 8.50
CA CYS A 322 -6.35 9.24 8.03
C CYS A 322 -5.95 9.86 6.69
N ALA A 323 -6.89 9.96 5.76
CA ALA A 323 -6.66 10.46 4.39
C ALA A 323 -6.78 11.99 4.26
N GLY A 324 -7.08 12.69 5.36
CA GLY A 324 -7.37 14.13 5.33
C GLY A 324 -8.60 14.48 4.49
N ALA A 325 -9.60 13.59 4.46
CA ALA A 325 -10.78 13.75 3.60
C ALA A 325 -11.70 14.87 4.11
N PRO A 326 -12.30 15.68 3.21
CA PRO A 326 -13.25 16.70 3.60
C PRO A 326 -14.56 16.10 4.13
N ALA A 327 -15.24 16.82 5.03
CA ALA A 327 -16.44 16.36 5.74
C ALA A 327 -17.55 15.76 4.85
N PRO A 328 -17.83 16.26 3.63
CA PRO A 328 -18.86 15.65 2.76
C PRO A 328 -18.61 14.19 2.40
N LEU A 329 -17.35 13.73 2.35
CA LEU A 329 -17.01 12.34 2.00
C LEU A 329 -17.18 11.38 3.19
N VAL A 330 -17.48 11.88 4.39
CA VAL A 330 -17.51 11.09 5.62
C VAL A 330 -18.91 10.50 5.83
N ALA A 331 -18.98 9.17 5.87
CA ALA A 331 -20.19 8.43 6.16
C ALA A 331 -20.11 7.78 7.55
N PRO A 332 -21.23 7.65 8.29
CA PRO A 332 -21.24 6.94 9.56
C PRO A 332 -20.95 5.44 9.35
N ARG A 333 -20.37 4.80 10.37
CA ARG A 333 -20.02 3.37 10.34
C ARG A 333 -21.20 2.45 10.67
N GLU A 334 -22.12 2.92 11.52
CA GLU A 334 -23.24 2.12 12.00
C GLU A 334 -24.30 1.93 10.91
N ALA A 335 -24.70 0.69 10.66
CA ALA A 335 -25.53 0.32 9.52
C ALA A 335 -26.85 1.11 9.41
N PRO A 336 -27.61 1.38 10.50
CA PRO A 336 -28.83 2.19 10.41
C PRO A 336 -28.57 3.64 9.98
N ALA A 337 -27.49 4.25 10.45
CA ALA A 337 -27.12 5.62 10.11
C ALA A 337 -26.58 5.69 8.66
N LEU A 338 -25.77 4.70 8.26
CA LEU A 338 -25.30 4.59 6.88
C LEU A 338 -26.47 4.38 5.92
N ALA A 339 -27.44 3.54 6.28
CA ALA A 339 -28.67 3.34 5.50
C ALA A 339 -29.45 4.64 5.29
N ALA A 340 -29.51 5.51 6.31
CA ALA A 340 -30.15 6.82 6.19
C ALA A 340 -29.42 7.73 5.17
N VAL A 341 -28.08 7.72 5.17
CA VAL A 341 -27.28 8.43 4.16
C VAL A 341 -27.56 7.88 2.76
N LEU A 342 -27.54 6.55 2.59
CA LEU A 342 -27.77 5.92 1.29
C LEU A 342 -29.20 6.18 0.77
N ARG A 343 -30.23 6.10 1.62
CA ARG A 343 -31.61 6.49 1.25
C ARG A 343 -31.69 7.95 0.84
N GLY A 344 -31.02 8.84 1.56
CA GLY A 344 -30.97 10.26 1.23
C GLY A 344 -30.35 10.52 -0.14
N LEU A 345 -29.29 9.79 -0.50
CA LEU A 345 -28.68 9.88 -1.84
C LEU A 345 -29.55 9.24 -2.94
N ALA A 346 -30.25 8.15 -2.62
CA ALA A 346 -31.17 7.51 -3.55
C ALA A 346 -32.38 8.41 -3.87
N ALA A 347 -32.89 9.15 -2.86
CA ALA A 347 -34.00 10.09 -2.99
C ALA A 347 -33.59 11.40 -3.67
N ASP A 348 -32.36 11.88 -3.44
CA ASP A 348 -31.82 13.10 -4.05
C ASP A 348 -30.42 12.86 -4.62
N ARG A 349 -30.40 12.45 -5.90
CA ARG A 349 -29.16 12.17 -6.64
C ARG A 349 -28.35 13.43 -6.95
N SER A 350 -28.91 14.63 -6.82
CA SER A 350 -28.16 15.88 -7.06
C SER A 350 -26.99 16.04 -6.08
N ARG A 351 -27.12 15.45 -4.88
CA ARG A 351 -26.08 15.42 -3.83
C ARG A 351 -24.82 14.66 -4.23
N LEU A 352 -24.89 13.77 -5.21
CA LEU A 352 -23.72 13.06 -5.75
C LEU A 352 -22.71 14.02 -6.39
N GLY A 353 -23.17 15.15 -6.93
CA GLY A 353 -22.29 16.18 -7.51
C GLY A 353 -21.35 16.79 -6.47
N ALA A 354 -21.85 17.07 -5.26
CA ALA A 354 -21.02 17.59 -4.17
C ALA A 354 -19.98 16.58 -3.69
N LEU A 355 -20.34 15.29 -3.61
CA LEU A 355 -19.41 14.20 -3.31
C LEU A 355 -18.34 14.06 -4.40
N GLY A 356 -18.74 14.15 -5.68
CA GLY A 356 -17.82 14.11 -6.81
C GLY A 356 -16.82 15.27 -6.80
N ALA A 357 -17.28 16.49 -6.55
CA ALA A 357 -16.41 17.68 -6.45
C ALA A 357 -15.42 17.56 -5.29
N ALA A 358 -15.86 17.09 -4.12
CA ALA A 358 -14.99 16.86 -2.97
C ALA A 358 -13.96 15.75 -3.23
N ALA A 359 -14.35 14.66 -3.90
CA ALA A 359 -13.44 13.60 -4.31
C ALA A 359 -12.40 14.09 -5.33
N ALA A 360 -12.81 14.89 -6.32
CA ALA A 360 -11.91 15.48 -7.30
C ALA A 360 -10.88 16.43 -6.64
N ALA A 361 -11.30 17.25 -5.66
CA ALA A 361 -10.39 18.08 -4.89
C ALA A 361 -9.35 17.25 -4.12
N MET A 362 -9.77 16.15 -3.50
CA MET A 362 -8.88 15.22 -2.78
C MET A 362 -7.90 14.49 -3.72
N ALA A 363 -8.23 14.35 -5.01
CA ALA A 363 -7.36 13.79 -6.03
C ALA A 363 -6.27 14.77 -6.53
N GLY A 364 -6.43 16.06 -6.27
CA GLY A 364 -5.55 17.13 -6.74
C GLY A 364 -4.07 16.90 -6.40
N ASP A 365 -3.18 17.09 -7.39
CA ASP A 365 -1.73 16.91 -7.30
C ASP A 365 -1.24 15.51 -6.82
N ARG A 366 -2.09 14.48 -6.93
CA ARG A 366 -1.75 13.09 -6.63
C ARG A 366 -1.53 12.23 -7.88
N GLY A 367 -1.55 12.82 -9.07
CA GLY A 367 -1.26 12.10 -10.31
C GLY A 367 0.13 11.47 -10.29
N TRP A 368 0.28 10.30 -10.90
CA TRP A 368 1.57 9.59 -10.95
C TRP A 368 2.79 10.42 -11.39
N PRO A 369 2.69 11.33 -12.39
CA PRO A 369 3.81 12.21 -12.72
C PRO A 369 4.27 13.09 -11.54
N ALA A 370 3.33 13.64 -10.77
CA ALA A 370 3.66 14.45 -9.58
C ALA A 370 4.27 13.58 -8.47
N VAL A 371 3.68 12.40 -8.23
CA VAL A 371 4.21 11.43 -7.25
C VAL A 371 5.62 10.96 -7.62
N ALA A 372 5.89 10.70 -8.89
CA ALA A 372 7.22 10.31 -9.36
C ALA A 372 8.25 11.43 -9.13
N ARG A 373 7.91 12.69 -9.40
CA ARG A 373 8.81 13.84 -9.10
C ARG A 373 9.16 13.91 -7.61
N ARG A 374 8.16 13.79 -6.72
CA ARG A 374 8.40 13.77 -5.26
C ARG A 374 9.29 12.59 -4.83
N HIS A 375 9.14 11.42 -5.46
CA HIS A 375 10.06 10.30 -5.22
C HIS A 375 11.49 10.59 -5.69
N LEU A 376 11.67 11.23 -6.84
CA LEU A 376 12.99 11.64 -7.33
C LEU A 376 13.66 12.65 -6.39
N GLU A 377 12.91 13.60 -5.84
CA GLU A 377 13.37 14.54 -4.82
C GLU A 377 13.86 13.80 -3.56
N VAL A 378 13.08 12.81 -3.09
CA VAL A 378 13.48 11.94 -1.97
C VAL A 378 14.77 11.17 -2.29
N TYR A 379 14.94 10.68 -3.52
CA TYR A 379 16.14 9.94 -3.92
C TYR A 379 17.38 10.84 -3.93
N ALA A 380 17.25 12.07 -4.45
CA ALA A 380 18.31 13.06 -4.47
C ALA A 380 18.74 13.47 -3.05
N ALA A 381 17.76 13.76 -2.17
CA ALA A 381 18.02 14.09 -0.77
C ALA A 381 18.71 12.94 -0.03
N ALA A 382 18.22 11.70 -0.19
CA ALA A 382 18.84 10.52 0.42
C ALA A 382 20.27 10.26 -0.09
N GLY A 383 20.54 10.58 -1.37
CA GLY A 383 21.88 10.51 -1.95
C GLY A 383 22.85 11.51 -1.33
N THR A 384 22.41 12.77 -1.17
CA THR A 384 23.22 13.87 -0.63
C THR A 384 23.59 13.62 0.83
N THR A 385 22.61 13.34 1.69
CA THR A 385 22.83 13.01 3.12
C THR A 385 23.84 11.87 3.30
N ARG A 386 23.87 10.92 2.37
CA ARG A 386 24.77 9.77 2.41
C ARG A 386 26.18 10.09 1.92
N ALA A 387 26.34 11.02 0.98
CA ALA A 387 27.64 11.52 0.57
C ALA A 387 28.28 12.30 1.73
N ASP A 388 27.53 13.23 2.33
CA ASP A 388 28.00 14.02 3.47
C ASP A 388 28.44 13.14 4.65
N ALA A 389 27.66 12.10 4.97
CA ALA A 389 27.99 11.17 6.04
C ALA A 389 29.27 10.33 5.79
N ARG A 390 29.76 10.25 4.54
CA ARG A 390 31.01 9.58 4.19
C ARG A 390 32.20 10.53 4.14
N ASP A 391 31.97 11.79 3.82
CA ASP A 391 33.01 12.81 3.70
C ASP A 391 33.42 13.38 5.07
N VAL A 392 32.70 13.08 6.14
CA VAL A 392 33.11 13.35 7.53
C VAL A 392 34.27 12.39 7.91
N PRO A 393 35.52 12.88 8.04
CA PRO A 393 36.65 12.02 8.40
C PRO A 393 36.57 11.65 9.89
N GLY A 394 36.40 10.37 10.21
CA GLY A 394 36.53 9.90 11.61
C GLY A 394 35.70 8.69 12.06
N ALA A 395 34.76 8.17 11.26
CA ALA A 395 33.89 7.06 11.69
C ALA A 395 34.26 5.67 11.11
N ALA A 396 35.41 5.55 10.43
CA ALA A 396 35.93 4.28 9.92
C ALA A 396 37.32 4.01 10.51
N GLY A 397 37.41 3.08 11.47
CA GLY A 397 38.67 2.46 11.85
C GLY A 397 39.03 2.51 13.34
N THR A 398 38.32 1.77 14.19
CA THR A 398 38.98 1.06 15.29
C THR A 398 39.04 -0.42 14.91
N THR A 399 39.95 -0.74 14.00
CA THR A 399 40.51 -2.08 13.89
C THR A 399 41.30 -2.35 15.16
N LEU A 400 40.77 -3.24 16.02
CA LEU A 400 41.57 -3.91 17.05
C LEU A 400 42.61 -4.78 16.33
N ALA A 401 43.79 -4.23 16.12
CA ALA A 401 45.02 -4.96 15.82
C ALA A 401 46.19 -4.06 16.21
N ASP A 402 46.61 -4.16 17.47
CA ASP A 402 48.00 -4.24 17.91
C ASP A 402 48.04 -4.08 19.43
N ALA A 403 48.08 -5.22 20.12
CA ALA A 403 48.56 -5.26 21.49
C ALA A 403 50.10 -5.30 21.42
N PRO A 404 50.82 -4.29 21.92
CA PRO A 404 52.26 -4.44 22.10
C PRO A 404 52.50 -5.32 23.33
N GLY A 405 53.41 -6.26 23.16
CA GLY A 405 53.82 -7.23 24.17
C GLY A 405 54.36 -6.61 25.44
N ARG A 406 54.11 -7.35 26.53
CA ARG A 406 54.86 -7.46 27.80
C ARG A 406 56.06 -6.52 27.98
N ARG A 407 56.05 -5.77 29.09
CA ARG A 407 57.24 -5.55 29.93
C ARG A 407 56.87 -5.63 31.41
N ASP A 408 57.51 -6.60 32.05
CA ASP A 408 58.09 -6.64 33.40
C ASP A 408 57.51 -5.72 34.50
N VAL A 409 57.01 -6.38 35.55
CA VAL A 409 56.85 -5.80 36.88
C VAL A 409 57.88 -6.48 37.80
N PRO A 410 58.90 -5.77 38.30
CA PRO A 410 59.59 -6.17 39.52
C PRO A 410 58.76 -5.71 40.74
N GLY A 411 58.72 -6.54 41.77
CA GLY A 411 57.94 -6.31 42.97
C GLY A 411 58.44 -5.17 43.87
N VAL A 412 57.70 -4.96 44.95
CA VAL A 412 58.09 -4.62 46.34
C VAL A 412 56.83 -4.08 47.03
N VAL A 413 56.31 -4.80 48.05
CA VAL A 413 56.22 -4.39 49.48
C VAL A 413 55.43 -3.08 49.63
N GLU A 414 54.24 -3.05 50.23
CA GLU A 414 53.95 -3.22 51.66
C GLU A 414 52.45 -3.44 51.91
#